data_AF-A0A537HVK1-F1
#
_entry.id   AF-A0A537HVK1-F1
#
_cell.length_a   1.000
_cell.length_b   1.000
_cell.length_c   1.000
_cell.angle_alpha   90.00
_cell.angle_beta   90.00
_cell.angle_gamma   90.00
#
_symmetry.space_group_name_H-M   'P 1'
#
loop_
_entity.id
_entity.type
_entity.pdbx_description
1 polymer ?
#
loop_
_entity_poly.entity_id
_entity_poly.type
_entity_poly.pdbx_seq_one_letter_code
_entity_poly.pdbx_strand_id
1 'polypeptide(L)'
;MTDNLKDILSHLSKDIDQETLIQYLQGNLTEEKKHELEKQLVDNEFASDALEGLSEIKDKQQIQYMVEMLNRDLKKKLEKRKRRREKLRIKDQSTLYIAIFILILLIIISYFVIRRMMQHD
;
A
#
# COMPACT_ATOMS: atom_id res chain seq x y z
N MET A 1 -0.38 -8.83 5.78
CA MET A 1 -0.56 -8.07 4.52
C MET A 1 0.69 -7.23 4.25
N THR A 2 1.85 -7.88 4.10
CA THR A 2 3.16 -7.22 3.88
C THR A 2 3.80 -7.62 2.55
N ASP A 3 3.22 -8.62 1.88
CA ASP A 3 3.83 -9.30 0.73
C ASP A 3 3.67 -8.49 -0.57
N ASN A 4 2.58 -7.72 -0.69
CA ASN A 4 2.24 -6.95 -1.90
C ASN A 4 3.17 -5.76 -2.24
N LEU A 5 4.19 -5.44 -1.43
CA LEU A 5 5.08 -4.31 -1.75
C LEU A 5 6.32 -4.73 -2.51
N LYS A 6 6.78 -5.97 -2.35
CA LYS A 6 7.77 -6.56 -3.27
C LYS A 6 7.21 -6.55 -4.69
N ASP A 7 5.89 -6.75 -4.83
CA ASP A 7 5.19 -6.79 -6.13
C ASP A 7 5.15 -5.45 -6.89
N ILE A 8 5.19 -4.30 -6.19
CA ILE A 8 5.07 -3.00 -6.89
C ILE A 8 6.35 -2.67 -7.66
N LEU A 9 7.51 -3.13 -7.18
CA LEU A 9 8.79 -2.95 -7.86
C LEU A 9 9.12 -4.10 -8.82
N SER A 10 8.64 -5.32 -8.55
CA SER A 10 8.89 -6.49 -9.41
C SER A 10 8.31 -6.32 -10.83
N HIS A 11 7.25 -5.50 -10.99
CA HIS A 11 6.70 -5.17 -12.30
C HIS A 11 7.54 -4.18 -13.12
N LEU A 12 8.50 -3.46 -12.51
CA LEU A 12 9.32 -2.45 -13.19
C LEU A 12 10.59 -3.03 -13.83
N SER A 13 11.12 -4.13 -13.26
CA SER A 13 12.26 -4.89 -13.79
C SER A 13 11.80 -6.32 -14.11
N LYS A 14 11.10 -6.49 -15.24
CA LYS A 14 10.52 -7.79 -15.63
C LYS A 14 11.55 -8.90 -15.83
N ASP A 15 12.81 -8.54 -16.10
CA ASP A 15 13.79 -9.49 -16.61
C ASP A 15 14.85 -9.89 -15.58
N ILE A 16 15.07 -9.08 -14.52
CA ILE A 16 16.10 -9.34 -13.51
C ILE A 16 15.53 -9.10 -12.11
N ASP A 17 15.64 -10.12 -11.26
CA ASP A 17 15.22 -10.06 -9.86
C ASP A 17 16.20 -9.25 -8.99
N GLN A 18 15.65 -8.35 -8.17
CA GLN A 18 16.41 -7.49 -7.26
C GLN A 18 17.21 -8.30 -6.23
N GLU A 19 16.63 -9.39 -5.72
CA GLU A 19 17.28 -10.22 -4.70
C GLU A 19 18.53 -10.90 -5.28
N THR A 20 18.46 -11.33 -6.54
CA THR A 20 19.56 -11.90 -7.31
C THR A 20 20.71 -10.90 -7.53
N LEU A 21 20.41 -9.64 -7.87
CA LEU A 21 21.41 -8.57 -8.00
C LEU A 21 22.16 -8.31 -6.69
N ILE A 22 21.45 -8.30 -5.55
CA ILE A 22 22.05 -8.10 -4.23
C ILE A 22 22.96 -9.29 -3.88
N GLN A 23 22.54 -10.52 -4.17
CA GLN A 23 23.35 -11.72 -3.93
C GLN A 23 24.62 -11.75 -4.80
N TYR A 24 24.52 -11.32 -6.07
CA TYR A 24 25.67 -11.14 -6.96
C TYR A 24 26.67 -10.15 -6.38
N LEU A 25 26.20 -8.97 -5.94
CA LEU A 25 27.06 -7.98 -5.29
C LEU A 25 27.74 -8.58 -4.06
N GLN A 26 27.02 -9.33 -3.23
CA GLN A 26 27.57 -9.94 -2.01
C GLN A 26 28.53 -11.12 -2.26
N GLY A 27 28.65 -11.61 -3.50
CA GLY A 27 29.47 -12.78 -3.83
C GLY A 27 28.86 -14.12 -3.40
N ASN A 28 27.55 -14.15 -3.17
CA ASN A 28 26.82 -15.34 -2.69
C ASN A 28 26.17 -16.14 -3.84
N LEU A 29 26.42 -15.76 -5.10
CA LEU A 29 25.87 -16.41 -6.28
C LEU A 29 26.81 -17.51 -6.79
N THR A 30 26.25 -18.63 -7.28
CA THR A 30 27.05 -19.67 -7.95
C THR A 30 27.54 -19.18 -9.31
N GLU A 31 28.69 -19.70 -9.77
CA GLU A 31 29.33 -19.28 -11.04
C GLU A 31 28.39 -19.43 -12.25
N GLU A 32 27.57 -20.49 -12.31
CA GLU A 32 26.57 -20.67 -13.37
C GLU A 32 25.54 -19.54 -13.41
N LYS A 33 24.96 -19.19 -12.26
CA LYS A 33 23.97 -18.10 -12.15
C LYS A 33 24.60 -16.74 -12.39
N LYS A 34 25.86 -16.58 -12.01
CA LYS A 34 26.64 -15.37 -12.22
C LYS A 34 26.76 -15.06 -13.70
N HIS A 35 27.11 -16.06 -14.50
CA HIS A 35 27.26 -15.92 -15.93
C HIS A 35 25.93 -15.66 -16.64
N GLU A 36 24.85 -16.30 -16.19
CA GLU A 36 23.50 -16.03 -16.68
C GLU A 36 23.06 -14.59 -16.40
N LEU A 37 23.30 -14.10 -15.18
CA LEU A 37 23.00 -12.72 -14.79
C LEU A 37 23.83 -11.70 -15.61
N GLU A 38 25.13 -11.95 -15.81
CA GLU A 38 26.00 -11.10 -16.62
C GLU A 38 25.49 -10.99 -18.06
N LYS A 39 24.98 -12.07 -18.64
CA LYS A 39 24.35 -12.04 -19.96
C LYS A 39 23.08 -11.18 -19.96
N GLN A 40 22.23 -11.30 -18.94
CA GLN A 40 21.01 -10.49 -18.81
C GLN A 40 21.31 -9.01 -18.58
N LEU A 41 22.39 -8.68 -17.86
CA LEU A 41 22.82 -7.31 -17.62
C LEU A 41 23.29 -6.61 -18.89
N VAL A 42 23.94 -7.33 -19.82
CA VAL A 42 24.32 -6.79 -21.12
C VAL A 42 23.10 -6.37 -21.95
N ASP A 43 22.01 -7.14 -21.85
CA ASP A 43 20.77 -6.85 -22.57
C ASP A 43 19.91 -5.76 -21.89
N ASN A 44 20.25 -5.36 -20.65
CA ASN A 44 19.47 -4.41 -19.85
C ASN A 44 20.32 -3.26 -19.29
N GLU A 45 20.39 -2.17 -20.07
CA GLU A 45 21.12 -0.94 -19.74
C GLU A 45 20.73 -0.37 -18.37
N PHE A 46 19.43 -0.38 -18.02
CA PHE A 46 18.95 0.10 -16.72
C PHE A 46 19.47 -0.73 -15.54
N ALA A 47 19.47 -2.06 -15.68
CA ALA A 47 19.98 -2.95 -14.64
C ALA A 47 21.51 -2.87 -14.50
N SER A 48 22.22 -2.69 -15.63
CA SER A 48 23.67 -2.42 -15.64
C SER A 48 24.00 -1.14 -14.88
N ASP A 49 23.34 -0.02 -15.21
CA ASP A 49 23.54 1.26 -14.53
C ASP A 49 23.22 1.18 -13.02
N ALA A 50 22.14 0.46 -12.68
CA ALA A 50 21.78 0.25 -11.28
C ALA A 50 22.82 -0.60 -10.52
N LEU A 51 23.40 -1.62 -11.17
CA LEU A 51 24.45 -2.45 -10.59
C LEU A 51 25.73 -1.62 -10.37
N GLU A 52 26.10 -0.77 -11.32
CA GLU A 52 27.23 0.15 -11.19
C GLU A 52 27.05 1.08 -9.98
N GLY A 53 25.91 1.76 -9.87
CA GLY A 53 25.60 2.62 -8.74
C GLY A 53 25.55 1.89 -7.39
N LEU A 54 25.06 0.65 -7.36
CA LEU A 54 25.09 -0.19 -6.13
C LEU A 54 26.50 -0.68 -5.79
N SER A 55 27.38 -0.86 -6.79
CA SER A 55 28.76 -1.31 -6.60
C SER A 55 29.64 -0.25 -5.94
N GLU A 56 29.29 1.04 -6.06
CA GLU A 56 29.96 2.14 -5.37
C GLU A 56 29.79 2.09 -3.83
N ILE A 57 28.80 1.35 -3.34
CA ILE A 57 28.53 1.21 -1.91
C ILE A 57 29.56 0.27 -1.29
N LYS A 58 30.44 0.83 -0.43
CA LYS A 58 31.53 0.10 0.22
C LYS A 58 31.06 -1.11 1.04
N ASP A 59 29.95 -0.95 1.77
CA ASP A 59 29.41 -1.99 2.62
C ASP A 59 28.17 -2.62 1.98
N LYS A 60 28.36 -3.80 1.41
CA LYS A 60 27.30 -4.54 0.70
C LYS A 60 26.21 -5.08 1.63
N GLN A 61 26.47 -5.14 2.95
CA GLN A 61 25.44 -5.48 3.94
C GLN A 61 24.51 -4.28 4.21
N GLN A 62 25.01 -3.05 4.10
CA GLN A 62 24.19 -1.84 4.25
C GLN A 62 23.13 -1.71 3.15
N ILE A 63 23.36 -2.29 1.97
CA ILE A 63 22.38 -2.30 0.86
C ILE A 63 21.07 -2.94 1.32
N GLN A 64 21.12 -4.10 1.98
CA GLN A 64 19.91 -4.78 2.47
C GLN A 64 19.19 -3.94 3.54
N TYR A 65 19.95 -3.39 4.49
CA TYR A 65 19.39 -2.53 5.54
C TYR A 65 18.74 -1.27 4.97
N MET A 66 19.37 -0.65 3.96
CA MET A 66 18.86 0.54 3.29
C MET A 66 17.56 0.25 2.52
N VAL A 67 17.48 -0.88 1.83
CA VAL A 67 16.24 -1.36 1.17
C VAL A 67 15.12 -1.56 2.20
N GLU A 68 15.42 -2.20 3.33
CA GLU A 68 14.43 -2.40 4.39
C GLU A 68 13.96 -1.06 4.99
N MET A 69 14.89 -0.14 5.25
CA MET A 69 14.60 1.20 5.75
C MET A 69 13.71 1.98 4.78
N LEU A 70 14.06 1.99 3.49
CA LEU A 70 13.29 2.66 2.43
C LEU A 70 11.86 2.11 2.37
N ASN A 71 11.69 0.79 2.36
CA ASN A 71 10.39 0.13 2.37
C ASN A 71 9.56 0.51 3.60
N ARG A 72 10.18 0.53 4.77
CA ARG A 72 9.54 0.93 6.03
C ARG A 72 9.10 2.39 5.99
N ASP A 73 9.94 3.29 5.48
CA ASP A 73 9.64 4.72 5.42
C ASP A 73 8.57 5.04 4.36
N LEU A 74 8.58 4.34 3.22
CA LEU A 74 7.51 4.40 2.23
C LEU A 74 6.17 4.02 2.84
N LYS A 75 6.08 2.85 3.50
CA LYS A 75 4.89 2.42 4.24
C LYS A 75 4.43 3.50 5.22
N LYS A 76 5.35 4.03 6.03
CA LYS A 76 5.06 5.05 7.04
C LYS A 76 4.51 6.34 6.42
N LYS A 77 5.06 6.79 5.28
CA LYS A 77 4.60 7.98 4.56
C LYS A 77 3.20 7.76 3.95
N LEU A 78 2.94 6.59 3.37
CA LEU A 78 1.64 6.23 2.81
C LEU A 78 0.56 6.13 3.89
N GLU A 79 0.86 5.47 5.00
CA GLU A 79 -0.03 5.38 6.17
C GLU A 79 -0.34 6.75 6.76
N LYS A 80 0.65 7.63 6.89
CA LYS A 80 0.44 9.00 7.37
C LYS A 80 -0.49 9.79 6.45
N ARG A 81 -0.36 9.61 5.12
CA ARG A 81 -1.28 10.22 4.14
C ARG A 81 -2.69 9.62 4.24
N LYS A 82 -2.81 8.30 4.37
CA LYS A 82 -4.10 7.60 4.52
C LYS A 82 -4.83 8.03 5.79
N ARG A 83 -4.15 8.05 6.94
CA ARG A 83 -4.70 8.53 8.21
C ARG A 83 -5.13 10.00 8.15
N ARG A 84 -4.39 10.86 7.45
CA ARG A 84 -4.80 12.26 7.22
C ARG A 84 -6.09 12.33 6.39
N ARG A 85 -6.21 11.55 5.33
CA ARG A 85 -7.45 11.47 4.54
C ARG A 85 -8.61 10.91 5.35
N GLU A 86 -8.40 9.86 6.15
CA GLU A 86 -9.43 9.28 7.02
C GLU A 86 -9.90 10.25 8.11
N LYS A 87 -9.01 11.04 8.71
CA LYS A 87 -9.39 12.09 9.66
C LYS A 87 -10.23 13.21 9.02
N LEU A 88 -10.08 13.43 7.71
CA LEU A 88 -10.86 14.38 6.93
C LEU A 88 -12.11 13.75 6.31
N ARG A 89 -12.28 12.42 6.40
CA ARG A 89 -13.56 11.80 6.05
C ARG A 89 -14.54 12.24 7.14
N ILE A 90 -15.51 13.03 6.71
CA ILE A 90 -16.63 13.48 7.55
C ILE A 90 -17.19 12.22 8.22
N LYS A 91 -17.14 12.20 9.56
CA LYS A 91 -17.68 11.13 10.37
C LYS A 91 -19.14 10.98 9.98
N ASP A 92 -19.48 9.79 9.51
CA ASP A 92 -20.78 9.48 8.90
C ASP A 92 -21.90 9.99 9.81
N GLN A 93 -22.74 10.88 9.29
CA GLN A 93 -23.86 11.50 10.00
C GLN A 93 -25.03 10.52 10.15
N SER A 94 -24.76 9.21 10.15
CA SER A 94 -25.78 8.16 10.20
C SER A 94 -26.69 8.31 11.43
N THR A 95 -26.14 8.76 12.56
CA THR A 95 -26.92 9.06 13.77
C THR A 95 -27.92 10.20 13.56
N LEU A 96 -27.57 11.21 12.75
CA LEU A 96 -28.44 12.35 12.45
C LEU A 96 -29.60 11.93 11.54
N TYR A 97 -29.34 11.08 10.53
CA TYR A 97 -30.40 10.51 9.69
C TYR A 97 -31.37 9.63 10.49
N ILE A 98 -30.85 8.81 11.41
CA ILE A 98 -31.69 7.97 12.30
C ILE A 98 -32.60 8.85 13.17
N ALA A 99 -32.07 9.93 13.76
CA ALA A 99 -32.86 10.85 14.58
C ALA A 99 -34.00 11.52 13.79
N ILE A 100 -33.72 11.97 12.56
CA ILE A 100 -34.75 12.57 11.67
C ILE A 100 -35.81 11.53 11.31
N PHE A 101 -35.41 10.30 11.01
CA PHE A 101 -36.35 9.23 10.66
C PHE A 101 -37.31 8.91 11.82
N ILE A 102 -36.79 8.83 13.05
CA ILE A 102 -37.59 8.61 14.26
C ILE A 102 -38.57 9.77 14.46
N LEU A 103 -38.13 11.02 14.28
CA LEU A 103 -38.99 12.20 14.39
C LEU A 103 -40.17 12.14 13.41
N ILE A 104 -39.91 11.82 12.14
CA ILE A 104 -40.95 11.69 11.11
C ILE A 104 -41.93 10.58 11.47
N LEU A 105 -41.41 9.44 11.96
CA LEU A 105 -42.24 8.31 12.36
C LEU A 105 -43.16 8.65 13.53
N LEU A 106 -42.69 9.43 14.50
CA LEU A 106 -43.52 9.94 15.61
C LEU A 106 -44.65 10.87 15.12
N ILE A 107 -44.37 11.75 14.15
CA ILE A 107 -45.40 12.63 13.56
C ILE A 107 -46.48 11.79 12.87
N ILE A 108 -46.10 10.77 12.12
CA ILE A 108 -47.04 9.88 11.42
C ILE A 108 -47.91 9.12 12.43
N ILE A 109 -47.32 8.56 13.50
CA ILE A 109 -48.07 7.88 14.55
C ILE A 109 -49.03 8.84 15.24
N SER A 110 -48.57 10.03 15.61
CA SER A 110 -49.40 11.05 16.24
C SER A 110 -50.61 11.40 15.38
N TYR A 111 -50.42 11.62 14.07
CA TYR A 111 -51.50 11.85 13.13
C TYR A 111 -52.47 10.67 13.05
N PHE A 112 -51.95 9.43 12.99
CA PHE A 112 -52.77 8.23 12.92
C PHE A 112 -53.64 8.04 14.17
N VAL A 113 -53.08 8.29 15.35
CA VAL A 113 -53.80 8.20 16.63
C VAL A 113 -54.92 9.22 16.71
N ILE A 114 -54.64 10.48 16.35
CA ILE A 114 -55.65 11.56 16.33
C ILE A 114 -56.79 11.21 15.37
N ARG A 115 -56.45 10.76 14.15
CA ARG A 115 -57.45 10.36 13.16
C ARG A 115 -58.29 9.18 13.63
N ARG A 116 -57.69 8.21 14.32
CA ARG A 116 -58.40 7.05 14.85
C ARG A 116 -59.35 7.41 16.00
N MET A 117 -58.97 8.33 16.89
CA MET A 117 -59.87 8.84 17.93
C MET A 117 -61.05 9.60 17.33
N MET A 118 -60.79 10.46 16.34
CA MET A 118 -61.82 11.30 15.71
C MET A 118 -62.80 10.52 14.80
N GLN A 119 -62.50 9.27 14.46
CA GLN A 119 -63.41 8.37 13.73
C GLN A 119 -64.27 7.49 14.65
N HIS A 120 -64.03 7.53 15.96
CA HIS A 120 -64.69 6.70 16.95
C HIS A 120 -65.68 7.46 17.86
N ASP A 121 -65.88 8.76 17.60
CA ASP A 121 -67.00 9.60 18.08
C ASP A 121 -68.03 9.79 16.95
#